data_AF-A0A0F9ELK6-F1
#
_entry.id   AF-A0A0F9ELK6-F1
#
_cell.length_a   1.000
_cell.length_b   1.000
_cell.length_c   1.000
_cell.angle_alpha   90.00
_cell.angle_beta   90.00
_cell.angle_gamma   90.00
#
_symmetry.space_group_name_H-M   'P 1'
#
loop_
_entity.id
_entity.type
_entity.pdbx_description
1 polymer ?
#
loop_
_entity_poly.entity_id
_entity_poly.type
_entity_poly.pdbx_seq_one_letter_code
_entity_poly.pdbx_strand_id
1 'polypeptide(L)'
;MLVAALLLLNETYTNTLEAFSFATFHIVSFITSTGYGSASFTEWPAVTGTILVIAGYLGGCAGSTAGGNKIIRNVIVAKIINKNIKQLLHPRAIFTIKYQDIPVKDDILHAIMAFMTFAATSSLLFTLMLMATGIDFWSAFTAVAACVNVLGPGFGEVGANFQPVSDTGTWILSVAMIVGRLEYFTVFALFTHSFWKK
;
A
#
# COMPACT_ATOMS: atom_id res chain seq x y z
N MET A 1 -9.88 -6.86 -14.80
CA MET A 1 -11.28 -7.24 -15.07
C MET A 1 -12.26 -6.52 -14.15
N LEU A 2 -12.16 -6.63 -12.82
CA LEU A 2 -13.12 -5.99 -11.90
C LEU A 2 -13.16 -4.46 -12.04
N VAL A 3 -12.00 -3.79 -12.14
CA VAL A 3 -11.93 -2.33 -12.38
C VAL A 3 -12.54 -1.95 -13.73
N ALA A 4 -12.22 -2.67 -14.81
CA ALA A 4 -12.79 -2.41 -16.13
C ALA A 4 -14.33 -2.59 -16.14
N ALA A 5 -14.84 -3.61 -15.45
CA ALA A 5 -16.27 -3.84 -15.29
C ALA A 5 -16.95 -2.69 -14.51
N LEU A 6 -16.32 -2.21 -13.42
CA LEU A 6 -16.83 -1.06 -12.68
C LEU A 6 -16.85 0.23 -13.52
N LEU A 7 -15.83 0.46 -14.36
CA LEU A 7 -15.79 1.62 -15.24
C LEU A 7 -16.86 1.58 -16.33
N LEU A 8 -17.17 0.39 -16.85
CA LEU A 8 -18.26 0.20 -17.82
C LEU A 8 -19.65 0.35 -17.16
N LEU A 9 -19.82 -0.14 -15.93
CA LEU A 9 -21.07 -0.03 -15.19
C LEU A 9 -21.40 1.40 -14.76
N ASN A 10 -20.39 2.25 -14.55
CA ASN A 10 -20.57 3.66 -14.20
C ASN A 10 -20.54 4.59 -15.42
N GLU A 11 -20.63 4.03 -16.64
CA GLU A 11 -20.64 4.76 -17.92
C GLU A 11 -19.46 5.72 -18.11
N THR A 12 -18.35 5.52 -17.38
CA THR A 12 -17.16 6.39 -17.45
C THR A 12 -16.47 6.25 -18.81
N TYR A 13 -16.57 5.07 -19.42
CA TYR A 13 -16.12 4.80 -20.78
C TYR A 13 -17.19 4.03 -21.53
N THR A 14 -17.48 4.46 -22.76
CA THR A 14 -18.44 3.78 -23.65
C THR A 14 -17.79 2.65 -24.44
N ASN A 15 -16.47 2.70 -24.65
CA ASN A 15 -15.71 1.69 -25.38
C ASN A 15 -15.09 0.66 -24.42
N THR A 16 -15.43 -0.61 -24.61
CA THR A 16 -14.96 -1.74 -23.78
C THR A 16 -13.45 -1.95 -23.86
N LEU A 17 -12.86 -1.76 -25.04
CA LEU A 17 -11.42 -1.92 -25.23
C LEU A 17 -10.63 -0.81 -24.51
N GLU A 18 -11.17 0.41 -24.54
CA GLU A 18 -10.59 1.57 -23.88
C GLU A 18 -10.64 1.42 -22.36
N ALA A 19 -11.80 1.05 -21.80
CA ALA A 19 -11.96 0.77 -20.38
C ALA A 19 -11.00 -0.31 -19.88
N PHE A 20 -10.82 -1.39 -20.67
CA PHE A 20 -9.89 -2.46 -20.31
C PHE A 20 -8.43 -2.01 -20.36
N SER A 21 -8.07 -1.21 -21.37
CA SER A 21 -6.71 -0.68 -21.55
C SER A 21 -6.33 0.26 -20.40
N PHE A 22 -7.19 1.24 -20.08
CA PHE A 22 -6.95 2.17 -18.98
C PHE A 22 -6.95 1.46 -17.62
N ALA A 23 -7.88 0.53 -17.37
CA ALA A 23 -7.90 -0.23 -16.13
C ALA A 23 -6.61 -1.03 -15.92
N THR A 24 -6.13 -1.71 -16.98
CA THR A 24 -4.92 -2.52 -16.90
C THR A 24 -3.69 -1.63 -16.70
N PHE A 25 -3.60 -0.51 -17.43
CA PHE A 25 -2.51 0.46 -17.29
C PHE A 25 -2.39 0.99 -15.85
N HIS A 26 -3.48 1.47 -15.26
CA HIS A 26 -3.46 2.02 -13.90
C HIS A 26 -3.19 0.95 -12.85
N ILE A 27 -3.76 -0.25 -12.98
CA ILE A 27 -3.46 -1.35 -12.04
C ILE A 27 -1.97 -1.68 -12.06
N VAL A 28 -1.37 -1.84 -13.25
CA VAL A 28 0.06 -2.15 -13.36
C VAL A 28 0.89 -1.01 -12.78
N SER A 29 0.63 0.22 -13.19
CA SER A 29 1.32 1.42 -12.71
C SER A 29 1.28 1.56 -11.19
N PHE A 30 0.12 1.28 -10.57
CA PHE A 30 -0.05 1.38 -9.14
C PHE A 30 0.65 0.23 -8.39
N ILE A 31 0.52 -1.01 -8.84
CA ILE A 31 1.20 -2.17 -8.22
C ILE A 31 2.72 -2.02 -8.28
N THR A 32 3.25 -1.53 -9.40
CA THR A 32 4.69 -1.31 -9.57
C THR A 32 5.16 0.01 -8.99
N SER A 33 4.29 0.77 -8.32
CA SER A 33 4.57 2.09 -7.72
C SER A 33 5.23 3.08 -8.69
N THR A 34 4.88 3.00 -9.97
CA THR A 34 5.43 3.88 -11.01
C THR A 34 4.75 5.24 -11.00
N GLY A 35 3.47 5.27 -10.59
CA GLY A 35 2.73 6.52 -10.43
C GLY A 35 2.29 7.19 -11.73
N TYR A 36 2.41 6.52 -12.87
CA TYR A 36 1.87 7.02 -14.13
C TYR A 36 0.35 6.88 -14.13
N GLY A 37 -0.34 7.99 -14.38
CA GLY A 37 -1.76 8.01 -14.72
C GLY A 37 -1.94 8.61 -16.11
N SER A 38 -2.80 8.01 -16.92
CA SER A 38 -3.22 8.58 -18.19
C SER A 38 -4.73 8.80 -18.13
N ALA A 39 -5.19 10.00 -18.48
CA ALA A 39 -6.54 10.55 -18.21
C ALA A 39 -6.80 10.94 -16.74
N SER A 40 -7.79 11.81 -16.54
CA SER A 40 -8.23 12.31 -15.24
C SER A 40 -8.91 11.22 -14.41
N PHE A 41 -8.13 10.36 -13.75
CA PHE A 41 -8.63 9.36 -12.80
C PHE A 41 -9.34 9.99 -11.58
N THR A 42 -9.32 11.32 -11.45
CA THR A 42 -10.13 12.10 -10.51
C THR A 42 -11.63 11.91 -10.70
N GLU A 43 -12.08 11.63 -11.93
CA GLU A 43 -13.50 11.44 -12.26
C GLU A 43 -13.96 9.99 -12.05
N TRP A 44 -13.04 9.08 -11.71
CA TRP A 44 -13.40 7.68 -11.53
C TRP A 44 -14.17 7.47 -10.23
N PRO A 45 -15.08 6.47 -10.19
CA PRO A 45 -15.78 6.10 -8.98
C PRO A 45 -14.80 5.84 -7.82
N ALA A 46 -15.13 6.31 -6.61
CA ALA A 46 -14.27 6.18 -5.43
C ALA A 46 -13.87 4.72 -5.10
N VAL A 47 -14.74 3.76 -5.44
CA VAL A 47 -14.46 2.32 -5.34
C VAL A 47 -13.24 1.93 -6.17
N THR A 48 -13.13 2.45 -7.39
CA THR A 48 -11.99 2.19 -8.28
C THR A 48 -10.70 2.78 -7.71
N GLY A 49 -10.76 4.01 -7.20
CA GLY A 49 -9.61 4.64 -6.52
C GLY A 49 -9.15 3.83 -5.31
N THR A 50 -10.08 3.32 -4.51
CA THR A 50 -9.77 2.47 -3.34
C THR A 50 -9.07 1.18 -3.75
N ILE A 51 -9.54 0.52 -4.80
CA ILE A 51 -8.91 -0.69 -5.34
C ILE A 51 -7.47 -0.39 -5.81
N LEU A 52 -7.26 0.74 -6.49
CA LEU A 52 -5.94 1.15 -6.94
C LEU A 52 -5.00 1.44 -5.77
N VAL A 53 -5.46 2.13 -4.72
CA VAL A 53 -4.68 2.35 -3.49
C VAL A 53 -4.29 1.02 -2.83
N ILE A 54 -5.23 0.08 -2.71
CA ILE A 54 -4.95 -1.27 -2.18
C ILE A 54 -3.90 -1.99 -3.05
N ALA A 55 -4.01 -1.85 -4.37
CA ALA A 55 -3.04 -2.42 -5.31
C ALA A 55 -1.63 -1.84 -5.10
N GLY A 56 -1.51 -0.54 -4.76
CA GLY A 56 -0.25 0.09 -4.40
C GLY A 56 0.43 -0.53 -3.17
N TYR A 57 -0.34 -0.95 -2.17
CA TYR A 57 0.20 -1.64 -0.98
C TYR A 57 0.70 -3.07 -1.28
N LEU A 58 0.25 -3.70 -2.37
CA LEU A 58 0.77 -5.02 -2.78
C LEU A 58 2.25 -4.94 -3.15
N GLY A 59 2.65 -3.84 -3.80
CA GLY A 59 4.02 -3.51 -4.18
C GLY A 59 4.64 -4.48 -5.19
N GLY A 60 5.87 -4.16 -5.58
CA GLY A 60 6.63 -4.97 -6.53
C GLY A 60 7.41 -6.14 -5.91
N CYS A 61 8.24 -6.78 -6.72
CA CYS A 61 9.16 -7.85 -6.28
C CYS A 61 10.19 -7.33 -5.26
N ALA A 62 10.64 -8.21 -4.37
CA ALA A 62 11.77 -7.90 -3.48
C ALA A 62 13.03 -7.59 -4.30
N GLY A 63 13.82 -6.62 -3.85
CA GLY A 63 15.03 -6.16 -4.57
C GLY A 63 14.76 -5.25 -5.79
N SER A 64 13.50 -4.98 -6.13
CA SER A 64 13.12 -4.00 -7.16
C SER A 64 13.11 -2.55 -6.61
N THR A 65 13.08 -1.58 -7.52
CA THR A 65 12.92 -0.14 -7.24
C THR A 65 11.52 0.24 -6.78
N ALA A 66 10.54 -0.65 -6.97
CA ALA A 66 9.16 -0.46 -6.55
C ALA A 66 9.05 -0.28 -5.03
N GLY A 67 8.15 0.57 -4.54
CA GLY A 67 7.83 0.74 -3.13
C GLY A 67 6.82 -0.28 -2.59
N GLY A 68 6.07 0.16 -1.59
CA GLY A 68 5.05 -0.64 -0.88
C GLY A 68 5.61 -1.76 -0.01
N ASN A 69 4.71 -2.64 0.46
CA ASN A 69 5.07 -3.71 1.40
C ASN A 69 5.87 -4.86 0.77
N LYS A 70 6.07 -4.83 -0.55
CA LYS A 70 6.66 -5.88 -1.40
C LYS A 70 5.80 -7.14 -1.44
N ILE A 71 5.69 -7.73 -2.63
CA ILE A 71 4.78 -8.86 -2.87
C ILE A 71 5.11 -10.10 -2.02
N ILE A 72 6.40 -10.33 -1.71
CA ILE A 72 6.84 -11.48 -0.92
C ILE A 72 6.23 -11.46 0.49
N ARG A 73 6.18 -10.28 1.14
CA ARG A 73 5.65 -10.15 2.50
C ARG A 73 4.14 -10.40 2.49
N ASN A 74 3.43 -9.86 1.49
CA ASN A 74 2.00 -10.09 1.30
C ASN A 74 1.67 -11.57 1.07
N VAL A 75 2.46 -12.28 0.26
CA VAL A 75 2.29 -13.73 0.04
C VAL A 75 2.52 -14.53 1.33
N ILE A 76 3.53 -14.18 2.10
CA ILE A 76 3.81 -14.86 3.38
C ILE A 76 2.69 -14.61 4.39
N VAL A 77 2.19 -13.38 4.50
CA VAL A 77 1.05 -13.04 5.37
C VAL A 77 -0.20 -13.82 4.99
N ALA A 78 -0.51 -13.93 3.69
CA ALA A 78 -1.62 -14.75 3.22
C ALA A 78 -1.46 -16.24 3.62
N LYS A 79 -0.22 -16.76 3.56
CA LYS A 79 0.09 -18.13 4.04
C LYS A 79 -0.05 -18.26 5.56
N ILE A 80 0.33 -17.23 6.34
CA ILE A 80 0.15 -17.19 7.80
C ILE A 80 -1.34 -17.23 8.14
N ILE A 81 -2.16 -16.41 7.49
CA ILE A 81 -3.62 -16.38 7.70
C ILE A 81 -4.22 -17.75 7.41
N ASN A 82 -3.89 -18.36 6.26
CA ASN A 82 -4.36 -19.70 5.90
C ASN A 82 -3.90 -20.78 6.87
N LYS A 83 -2.66 -20.71 7.38
CA LYS A 83 -2.15 -21.60 8.43
C LYS A 83 -2.99 -21.47 9.70
N ASN A 84 -3.23 -20.24 10.15
CA ASN A 84 -3.98 -19.98 11.39
C ASN A 84 -5.43 -20.46 11.29
N ILE A 85 -6.10 -20.27 10.14
CA ILE A 85 -7.44 -20.81 9.89
C ILE A 85 -7.44 -22.34 9.97
N LYS A 86 -6.48 -23.01 9.32
CA LYS A 86 -6.38 -24.48 9.37
C LYS A 86 -6.06 -24.98 10.77
N GLN A 87 -5.27 -24.26 11.54
CA GLN A 87 -4.91 -24.62 12.90
C GLN A 87 -6.08 -24.45 13.88
N LEU A 88 -6.97 -23.48 13.63
CA LEU A 88 -8.23 -23.35 14.36
C LEU A 88 -9.14 -24.57 14.14
N LEU A 89 -9.18 -25.10 12.92
CA LEU A 89 -9.95 -26.31 12.57
C LEU A 89 -9.28 -27.60 13.04
N HIS A 90 -7.95 -27.65 13.04
CA HIS A 90 -7.15 -28.82 13.43
C HIS A 90 -6.07 -28.45 14.46
N PRO A 91 -6.42 -28.32 15.76
CA PRO A 91 -5.51 -27.81 16.79
C PRO A 91 -4.23 -28.63 17.00
N ARG A 92 -4.26 -29.93 16.68
CA ARG A 92 -3.11 -30.84 16.82
C ARG A 92 -2.25 -30.97 15.56
N ALA A 93 -2.66 -30.37 14.45
CA ALA A 93 -1.90 -30.46 13.20
C ALA A 93 -0.74 -29.45 13.19
N ILE A 94 0.45 -29.90 12.80
CA ILE A 94 1.62 -29.04 12.65
C ILE A 94 1.71 -28.60 11.18
N PHE A 95 1.50 -27.31 10.94
CA PHE A 95 1.61 -26.71 9.62
C PHE A 95 2.88 -25.86 9.50
N THR A 96 3.74 -26.20 8.54
CA THR A 96 4.93 -25.41 8.19
C THR A 96 4.64 -24.49 7.02
N ILE A 97 5.01 -23.22 7.13
CA ILE A 97 4.91 -22.27 6.00
C ILE A 97 6.14 -22.44 5.12
N LYS A 98 5.92 -22.69 3.84
CA LYS A 98 6.98 -22.78 2.82
C LYS A 98 6.87 -21.67 1.79
N TYR A 99 8.01 -21.14 1.40
CA TYR A 99 8.19 -20.23 0.27
C TYR A 99 9.27 -20.82 -0.64
N GLN A 100 8.93 -21.05 -1.92
CA GLN A 100 9.82 -21.75 -2.87
C GLN A 100 10.34 -23.09 -2.31
N ASP A 101 9.44 -23.90 -1.74
CA ASP A 101 9.72 -25.20 -1.11
C ASP A 101 10.64 -25.19 0.13
N ILE A 102 11.17 -24.03 0.49
CA ILE A 102 12.01 -23.84 1.67
C ILE A 102 11.11 -23.45 2.86
N PRO A 103 11.25 -24.11 4.04
CA PRO A 103 10.53 -23.70 5.24
C PRO A 103 11.01 -22.34 5.73
N VAL A 104 10.06 -21.43 5.98
CA VAL A 104 10.36 -20.11 6.55
C VAL A 104 10.42 -20.26 8.07
N LYS A 105 11.51 -19.78 8.68
CA LYS A 105 11.70 -19.78 10.15
C LYS A 105 10.66 -18.89 10.84
N ASP A 106 10.22 -19.28 12.03
CA ASP A 106 9.22 -18.54 12.78
C ASP A 106 9.66 -17.11 13.11
N ASP A 107 10.95 -16.85 13.38
CA ASP A 107 11.46 -15.49 13.61
C ASP A 107 11.18 -14.54 12.45
N ILE A 108 11.31 -15.05 11.21
CA ILE A 108 11.03 -14.28 9.99
C ILE A 108 9.53 -14.01 9.87
N LEU A 109 8.68 -14.98 10.22
CA LEU A 109 7.24 -14.81 10.22
C LEU A 109 6.80 -13.71 11.21
N HIS A 110 7.35 -13.72 12.43
CA HIS A 110 7.08 -12.68 13.43
C HIS A 110 7.57 -11.30 12.96
N ALA A 111 8.76 -11.23 12.36
CA ALA A 111 9.27 -9.99 11.78
C ALA A 111 8.36 -9.46 10.67
N ILE A 112 7.85 -10.31 9.77
CA ILE A 112 6.91 -9.88 8.73
C ILE A 112 5.58 -9.40 9.31
N MET A 113 5.06 -10.06 10.34
CA MET A 113 3.84 -9.63 11.02
C MET A 113 4.03 -8.27 11.69
N ALA A 114 5.13 -8.09 12.43
CA ALA A 114 5.47 -6.81 13.02
C ALA A 114 5.59 -5.72 11.95
N PHE A 115 6.25 -6.00 10.82
CA PHE A 115 6.35 -5.07 9.68
C PHE A 115 4.98 -4.59 9.21
N MET A 116 4.05 -5.52 8.96
CA MET A 116 2.71 -5.19 8.48
C MET A 116 1.92 -4.38 9.51
N THR A 117 2.02 -4.73 10.79
CA THR A 117 1.38 -3.96 11.86
C THR A 117 1.94 -2.55 11.94
N PHE A 118 3.26 -2.37 11.90
CA PHE A 118 3.88 -1.04 11.89
C PHE A 118 3.51 -0.23 10.64
N ALA A 119 3.47 -0.85 9.47
CA ALA A 119 3.04 -0.21 8.23
C ALA A 119 1.58 0.29 8.33
N ALA A 120 0.68 -0.54 8.85
CA ALA A 120 -0.73 -0.17 9.02
C ALA A 120 -0.93 0.91 10.09
N THR A 121 -0.23 0.82 11.23
CA THR A 121 -0.35 1.83 12.29
C THR A 121 0.25 3.17 11.89
N SER A 122 1.39 3.18 11.20
CA SER A 122 2.01 4.42 10.71
C SER A 122 1.17 5.10 9.61
N SER A 123 0.62 4.35 8.66
CA SER A 123 -0.27 4.92 7.64
C SER A 123 -1.54 5.51 8.28
N LEU A 124 -2.11 4.85 9.29
CA LEU A 124 -3.22 5.40 10.07
C LEU A 124 -2.82 6.68 10.81
N LEU A 125 -1.67 6.70 11.51
CA LEU A 125 -1.19 7.86 12.25
C LEU A 125 -0.94 9.06 11.34
N PHE A 126 -0.26 8.87 10.21
CA PHE A 126 -0.04 9.95 9.25
C PHE A 126 -1.36 10.46 8.66
N THR A 127 -2.33 9.58 8.42
CA THR A 127 -3.66 9.98 7.94
C THR A 127 -4.36 10.88 8.97
N LEU A 128 -4.34 10.50 10.25
CA LEU A 128 -4.93 11.31 11.32
C LEU A 128 -4.22 12.66 11.50
N MET A 129 -2.89 12.67 11.43
CA MET A 129 -2.11 13.91 11.49
C MET A 129 -2.44 14.84 10.31
N LEU A 130 -2.62 14.28 9.11
CA LEU A 130 -2.96 15.06 7.94
C LEU A 130 -4.39 15.60 8.01
N MET A 131 -5.35 14.81 8.50
CA MET A 131 -6.72 15.27 8.79
C MET A 131 -6.75 16.42 9.80
N ALA A 132 -5.85 16.41 10.80
CA ALA A 132 -5.74 17.51 11.77
C ALA A 132 -5.34 18.84 11.12
N THR A 133 -4.80 18.83 9.89
CA THR A 133 -4.51 20.04 9.12
C THR A 133 -5.71 20.60 8.36
N GLY A 134 -6.86 19.92 8.42
CA GLY A 134 -8.13 20.36 7.85
C GLY A 134 -8.55 19.68 6.54
N ILE A 135 -7.73 18.77 6.00
CA ILE A 135 -8.08 18.01 4.80
C ILE A 135 -9.06 16.87 5.12
N ASP A 136 -9.93 16.51 4.18
CA ASP A 136 -10.90 15.43 4.38
C ASP A 136 -10.23 14.04 4.49
N PHE A 137 -10.95 13.07 5.07
CA PHE A 137 -10.43 11.71 5.28
C PHE A 137 -9.99 11.02 3.99
N TRP A 138 -10.74 11.17 2.89
CA TRP A 138 -10.46 10.48 1.64
C TRP A 138 -9.18 11.03 0.99
N SER A 139 -9.04 12.35 0.94
CA SER A 139 -7.82 13.00 0.46
C SER A 139 -6.63 12.70 1.38
N ALA A 140 -6.82 12.73 2.70
CA ALA A 140 -5.75 12.42 3.66
C ALA A 140 -5.24 10.98 3.51
N PHE A 141 -6.16 10.01 3.48
CA PHE A 141 -5.84 8.59 3.41
C PHE A 141 -5.11 8.26 2.11
N THR A 142 -5.59 8.79 0.99
CA THR A 142 -5.02 8.53 -0.33
C THR A 142 -3.69 9.25 -0.53
N ALA A 143 -3.52 10.48 -0.01
CA ALA A 143 -2.24 11.20 0.03
C ALA A 143 -1.18 10.40 0.81
N VAL A 144 -1.53 9.95 2.00
CA VAL A 144 -0.61 9.16 2.85
C VAL A 144 -0.28 7.84 2.19
N ALA A 145 -1.28 7.11 1.68
CA ALA A 145 -1.03 5.87 0.97
C ALA A 145 -0.15 6.07 -0.27
N ALA A 146 -0.31 7.19 -0.98
CA ALA A 146 0.53 7.53 -2.13
C ALA A 146 1.98 7.82 -1.72
N CYS A 147 2.20 8.57 -0.65
CA CYS A 147 3.52 8.92 -0.16
C CYS A 147 4.24 7.72 0.48
N VAL A 148 3.56 6.99 1.35
CA VAL A 148 4.11 5.83 2.06
C VAL A 148 4.48 4.70 1.10
N ASN A 149 3.67 4.44 0.09
CA ASN A 149 4.01 3.43 -0.92
C ASN A 149 4.98 3.96 -1.99
N VAL A 150 5.39 5.23 -1.92
CA VAL A 150 6.20 5.94 -2.92
C VAL A 150 5.58 5.77 -4.32
N LEU A 151 4.26 5.90 -4.37
CA LEU A 151 3.41 5.72 -5.53
C LEU A 151 3.34 7.01 -6.35
N GLY A 152 3.07 8.14 -5.70
CA GLY A 152 2.89 9.45 -6.35
C GLY A 152 1.44 9.95 -6.31
N PRO A 153 0.51 9.45 -7.15
CA PRO A 153 -0.85 9.96 -7.27
C PRO A 153 -1.72 9.68 -6.04
N GLY A 154 -2.42 10.72 -5.57
CA GLY A 154 -3.50 10.64 -4.59
C GLY A 154 -4.90 10.68 -5.25
N PHE A 155 -5.95 10.73 -4.45
CA PHE A 155 -7.33 10.92 -4.89
C PHE A 155 -8.02 12.02 -4.07
N GLY A 156 -9.19 12.49 -4.51
CA GLY A 156 -9.88 13.61 -3.86
C GLY A 156 -9.21 14.94 -4.21
N GLU A 157 -9.05 15.83 -3.21
CA GLU A 157 -8.45 17.15 -3.40
C GLU A 157 -6.98 17.06 -3.85
N VAL A 158 -6.28 15.98 -3.47
CA VAL A 158 -4.89 15.72 -3.89
C VAL A 158 -4.76 14.95 -5.20
N GLY A 159 -5.87 14.74 -5.92
CA GLY A 159 -5.89 13.94 -7.15
C GLY A 159 -5.16 14.58 -8.33
N ALA A 160 -5.31 15.89 -8.50
CA ALA A 160 -4.64 16.63 -9.58
C ALA A 160 -3.21 17.05 -9.19
N ASN A 161 -3.03 17.50 -7.96
CA ASN A 161 -1.75 17.92 -7.40
C ASN A 161 -1.83 18.03 -5.87
N PHE A 162 -0.68 18.13 -5.20
CA PHE A 162 -0.59 18.29 -3.74
C PHE A 162 -0.64 19.75 -3.28
N GLN A 163 -0.97 20.72 -4.14
CA GLN A 163 -1.04 22.14 -3.76
C GLN A 163 -2.09 22.45 -2.67
N PRO A 164 -3.22 21.73 -2.57
CA PRO A 164 -4.18 21.93 -1.47
C PRO A 164 -3.64 21.51 -0.09
N VAL A 165 -2.53 20.76 -0.03
CA VAL A 165 -1.93 20.34 1.23
C VAL A 165 -1.22 21.52 1.88
N SER A 166 -1.53 21.80 3.14
CA SER A 166 -0.86 22.84 3.94
C SER A 166 0.65 22.57 4.08
N ASP A 167 1.44 23.61 4.34
CA ASP A 167 2.90 23.49 4.56
C ASP A 167 3.25 22.43 5.63
N THR A 168 2.45 22.36 6.70
CA THR A 168 2.62 21.36 7.75
C THR A 168 2.31 19.95 7.22
N GLY A 169 1.26 19.80 6.40
CA GLY A 169 0.93 18.55 5.73
C GLY A 169 2.03 18.07 4.78
N THR A 170 2.70 18.98 4.05
CA THR A 170 3.82 18.64 3.17
C THR A 170 4.99 18.04 3.95
N TRP A 171 5.30 18.58 5.14
CA TRP A 171 6.32 18.00 6.03
C TRP A 171 5.94 16.60 6.51
N ILE A 172 4.68 16.41 6.92
CA ILE A 172 4.16 15.09 7.34
C ILE A 172 4.29 14.08 6.20
N LEU A 173 3.85 14.44 5.00
CA LEU A 173 3.95 13.58 3.81
C LEU A 173 5.40 13.30 3.40
N SER A 174 6.30 14.27 3.54
CA SER A 174 7.73 14.07 3.28
C SER A 174 8.34 13.03 4.22
N VAL A 175 8.03 13.10 5.51
CA VAL A 175 8.43 12.08 6.48
C VAL A 175 7.82 10.72 6.12
N ALA A 176 6.54 10.69 5.74
CA ALA A 176 5.87 9.47 5.33
C ALA A 176 6.54 8.81 4.10
N MET A 177 7.00 9.60 3.13
CA MET A 177 7.78 9.09 1.98
C MET A 177 9.12 8.49 2.40
N ILE A 178 9.84 9.15 3.31
CA ILE A 178 11.13 8.65 3.82
C ILE A 178 10.92 7.32 4.55
N VAL A 179 9.90 7.24 5.40
CA VAL A 179 9.54 6.01 6.13
C VAL A 179 9.20 4.87 5.17
N GLY A 180 8.39 5.17 4.14
CA GLY A 180 8.06 4.21 3.10
C GLY A 180 9.27 3.71 2.32
N ARG A 181 10.18 4.63 1.95
CA ARG A 181 11.34 4.32 1.11
C ARG A 181 12.45 3.57 1.85
N LEU A 182 12.70 3.92 3.11
CA LEU A 182 13.74 3.28 3.93
C LEU A 182 13.29 1.92 4.47
N GLU A 183 12.03 1.54 4.26
CA GLU A 183 11.34 0.46 4.97
C GLU A 183 11.20 0.74 6.48
N TYR A 184 10.01 0.51 7.03
CA TYR A 184 9.64 0.87 8.41
C TYR A 184 10.63 0.39 9.47
N PHE A 185 11.24 -0.78 9.30
CA PHE A 185 12.18 -1.33 10.28
C PHE A 185 13.51 -0.61 10.36
N THR A 186 14.04 -0.09 9.27
CA THR A 186 15.33 0.61 9.32
C THR A 186 15.18 1.93 10.08
N VAL A 187 14.05 2.61 9.86
CA VAL A 187 13.68 3.84 10.58
C VAL A 187 13.47 3.54 12.05
N PHE A 188 12.75 2.47 12.38
CA PHE A 188 12.53 2.11 13.78
C PHE A 188 13.84 1.69 14.47
N ALA A 189 14.72 0.97 13.77
CA ALA A 189 16.04 0.62 14.29
C ALA A 189 16.88 1.86 14.61
N LEU A 190 16.83 2.90 13.75
CA LEU A 190 17.47 4.20 14.00
C LEU A 190 16.97 4.89 15.28
N PHE A 191 15.71 4.72 15.66
CA PHE A 191 15.18 5.29 16.91
C PHE A 191 15.38 4.38 18.13
N THR A 192 15.86 3.15 17.93
CA THR A 192 16.08 2.21 19.03
C THR A 192 17.45 2.47 19.67
N HIS A 193 17.48 2.69 20.99
CA HIS A 193 18.72 2.96 21.75
C HIS A 193 19.80 1.89 21.56
N SER A 194 19.39 0.64 21.35
CA SER A 194 20.30 -0.49 21.08
C SER A 194 21.08 -0.35 19.77
N PHE A 195 20.62 0.44 18.80
CA PHE A 195 21.37 0.72 17.57
C PHE A 195 22.56 1.64 17.83
N TRP A 196 22.43 2.55 18.81
CA TRP A 196 23.43 3.57 19.14
C TRP A 196 24.44 3.12 20.19
N LYS A 197 24.17 2.01 20.88
CA LYS A 197 25.12 1.40 21.81
C LYS A 197 25.84 0.24 21.13
N LYS A 198 27.17 0.37 21.01
CA LYS A 198 28.09 -0.74 20.75
C LYS A 198 28.00 -1.77 21.87
#